data_AF-A0A441YFF4-F1
#
_entry.id   AF-A0A441YFF4-F1
#
_cell.length_a   1.000
_cell.length_b   1.000
_cell.length_c   1.000
_cell.angle_alpha   90.00
_cell.angle_beta   90.00
_cell.angle_gamma   90.00
#
_symmetry.space_group_name_H-M   'P 1'
#
loop_
_entity.id
_entity.type
_entity.pdbx_description
1 polymer ?
#
loop_
_entity_poly.entity_id
_entity_poly.type
_entity_poly.pdbx_seq_one_letter_code
_entity_poly.pdbx_strand_id
1 'polypeptide(L)' 'LTLKLETTKPAGANFLQQQAKFDDFIQEFNNERPHQALDMNCPAQHYAPSPRTYTGLPDLDYPFHD' A
#
# COMPACT_ATOMS: atom_id res chain seq x y z
N LEU A 1 10.68 -5.73 -8.51
CA LEU A 1 9.72 -6.86 -8.64
C LEU A 1 8.31 -6.35 -8.24
N THR A 2 7.25 -7.12 -8.44
CA THR A 2 5.86 -6.72 -8.12
C THR A 2 5.35 -7.44 -6.87
N LEU A 3 4.44 -6.82 -6.10
CA LEU A 3 3.86 -7.37 -4.88
C LEU A 3 3.48 -8.84 -5.01
N LYS A 4 2.64 -9.18 -6.00
CA LYS A 4 2.18 -10.56 -6.22
C LYS A 4 3.32 -11.54 -6.49
N LEU A 5 4.35 -11.12 -7.24
CA LEU A 5 5.47 -11.99 -7.56
C LEU A 5 6.32 -12.28 -6.32
N GLU A 6 6.57 -11.29 -5.49
CA GLU A 6 7.45 -11.42 -4.32
C GLU A 6 6.76 -12.13 -3.15
N THR A 7 5.50 -11.79 -2.89
CA THR A 7 4.84 -12.26 -1.67
C THR A 7 4.06 -13.56 -1.87
N THR A 8 3.65 -13.89 -3.10
CA THR A 8 2.76 -15.05 -3.34
C THR A 8 3.37 -16.13 -4.25
N LYS A 9 4.65 -16.02 -4.65
CA LYS A 9 5.31 -17.03 -5.51
C LYS A 9 6.70 -17.42 -4.98
N PRO A 10 6.80 -18.47 -4.14
CA PRO A 10 5.69 -19.27 -3.61
C PRO A 10 4.88 -18.51 -2.55
N ALA A 11 3.66 -18.94 -2.29
CA ALA A 11 2.88 -18.45 -1.13
C ALA A 11 3.57 -18.84 0.20
N GLY A 12 3.22 -18.18 1.29
CA GLY A 12 3.56 -18.63 2.64
C GLY A 12 2.87 -19.96 2.97
N ALA A 13 3.46 -20.77 3.85
CA ALA A 13 2.87 -22.08 4.19
C ALA A 13 1.61 -21.97 5.06
N ASN A 14 1.39 -20.81 5.68
CA ASN A 14 0.21 -20.47 6.47
C ASN A 14 0.02 -18.94 6.49
N PHE A 15 -1.05 -18.47 7.12
CA PHE A 15 -1.39 -17.05 7.13
C PHE A 15 -0.32 -16.18 7.82
N LEU A 16 0.32 -16.68 8.88
CA LEU A 16 1.39 -15.93 9.59
C LEU A 16 2.62 -15.76 8.72
N GLN A 17 3.06 -16.80 8.02
CA GLN A 17 4.19 -16.72 7.11
C GLN A 17 3.89 -15.88 5.86
N GLN A 18 2.64 -15.92 5.39
CA GLN A 18 2.21 -15.06 4.29
C GLN A 18 2.20 -13.59 4.71
N GLN A 19 1.78 -13.29 5.94
CA GLN A 19 1.85 -11.94 6.51
C GLN A 19 3.29 -11.45 6.61
N ALA A 20 4.21 -12.27 7.13
CA ALA A 20 5.63 -11.91 7.20
C ALA A 20 6.21 -11.52 5.83
N LYS A 21 5.87 -12.27 4.75
CA LYS A 21 6.26 -11.90 3.38
C LYS A 21 5.71 -10.55 2.94
N PHE A 22 4.49 -10.20 3.35
CA PHE A 22 3.91 -8.89 3.05
C PHE A 22 4.58 -7.78 3.86
N ASP A 23 4.91 -8.03 5.13
CA ASP A 23 5.59 -7.08 6.00
C ASP A 23 6.99 -6.77 5.47
N ASP A 24 7.75 -7.80 5.06
CA ASP A 24 9.06 -7.65 4.43
C ASP A 24 8.96 -6.83 3.14
N PHE A 25 7.97 -7.13 2.28
CA PHE A 25 7.74 -6.36 1.07
C PHE A 25 7.40 -4.89 1.36
N ILE A 26 6.53 -4.62 2.34
CA ILE A 26 6.18 -3.25 2.76
C ILE A 26 7.43 -2.51 3.20
N GLN A 27 8.31 -3.15 3.97
CA GLN A 27 9.54 -2.55 4.45
C GLN A 27 10.48 -2.20 3.29
N GLU A 28 10.79 -3.17 2.43
CA GLU A 28 11.70 -2.99 1.29
C GLU A 28 11.14 -1.95 0.31
N PHE A 29 9.87 -2.09 -0.09
CA PHE A 29 9.24 -1.21 -1.08
C PHE A 29 9.18 0.24 -0.61
N ASN A 30 8.81 0.48 0.65
CA ASN A 30 8.62 1.83 1.14
C ASN A 30 9.92 2.51 1.60
N ASN A 31 10.91 1.76 2.08
CA ASN A 31 12.09 2.34 2.74
C ASN A 31 13.42 2.11 2.00
N GLU A 32 13.53 1.06 1.18
CA GLU A 32 14.81 0.65 0.59
C GLU A 32 14.86 0.79 -0.93
N ARG A 33 13.70 0.69 -1.61
CA ARG A 33 13.61 0.75 -3.06
C ARG A 33 13.42 2.20 -3.54
N PRO A 34 14.44 2.81 -4.17
CA PRO A 34 14.28 4.12 -4.80
C PRO A 34 13.40 4.01 -6.05
N HIS A 35 12.49 4.96 -6.23
CA HIS A 35 11.57 4.98 -7.36
C HIS A 35 11.91 6.12 -8.31
N GLN A 36 12.05 5.83 -9.60
CA GLN A 36 12.39 6.84 -10.61
C GLN A 36 11.37 7.98 -10.68
N ALA A 37 10.08 7.69 -10.50
CA ALA A 37 9.02 8.70 -10.46
C ALA A 37 9.09 9.63 -9.23
N LEU A 38 9.91 9.29 -8.23
CA LEU A 38 10.14 10.06 -7.01
C LEU A 38 11.58 10.59 -6.95
N ASP A 39 12.22 10.81 -8.11
CA ASP A 39 13.62 11.24 -8.21
C ASP A 39 14.60 10.33 -7.45
N MET A 40 14.39 9.02 -7.54
CA MET A 40 15.18 8.01 -6.83
C MET A 40 15.08 8.08 -5.30
N ASN A 41 14.05 8.73 -4.77
CA ASN A 41 13.69 8.61 -3.36
C ASN A 41 12.78 7.39 -3.11
N CYS A 42 12.73 6.95 -1.85
CA CYS A 42 11.84 5.91 -1.38
C CYS A 42 10.44 6.50 -1.05
N PRO A 43 9.35 5.73 -1.22
CA PRO A 43 7.99 6.20 -0.96
C PRO A 43 7.77 6.76 0.45
N ALA A 44 8.38 6.16 1.48
CA ALA A 44 8.26 6.61 2.87
C ALA A 44 8.78 8.05 3.09
N GLN A 45 9.64 8.57 2.22
CA GLN A 45 10.14 9.94 2.31
C GLN A 45 9.11 10.98 1.86
N HIS A 46 8.11 10.57 1.06
CA HIS A 46 7.10 11.47 0.49
C HIS A 46 5.74 11.34 1.18
N TYR A 47 5.45 10.18 1.77
CA TYR A 47 4.18 9.95 2.43
C TYR A 47 4.16 10.52 3.86
N ALA A 48 3.16 11.36 4.14
CA ALA A 48 2.79 11.77 5.48
C ALA A 48 1.29 11.50 5.69
N PRO A 49 0.88 10.89 6.82
CA PRO A 49 -0.53 10.76 7.16
C PRO A 49 -1.24 12.11 7.15
N SER A 50 -2.43 12.16 6.56
CA SER A 50 -3.24 13.38 6.57
C SER A 50 -3.63 13.75 8.01
N PRO A 51 -3.40 15.01 8.44
CA PRO A 51 -3.88 15.47 9.74
C PRO A 51 -5.39 15.72 9.76
N ARG A 52 -6.03 15.76 8.58
CA ARG A 52 -7.47 15.99 8.48
C ARG A 52 -8.23 14.76 8.98
N THR A 53 -8.97 14.93 10.06
CA THR A 53 -9.89 13.92 10.56
C THR A 53 -10.93 13.57 9.50
N TYR A 54 -11.09 12.28 9.24
CA TYR A 54 -12.16 11.79 8.38
C TYR A 54 -13.49 11.86 9.14
N THR A 55 -14.45 12.62 8.62
CA THR A 55 -15.76 12.86 9.26
C THR A 55 -16.89 12.02 8.64
N GLY A 56 -16.56 10.99 7.86
CA GLY A 56 -17.53 10.23 7.08
C GLY A 56 -17.78 10.86 5.69
N LEU A 57 -18.61 10.17 4.89
CA LEU A 57 -19.11 10.67 3.62
C LEU A 57 -20.44 11.40 3.84
N PRO A 58 -20.75 12.43 3.03
CA PRO A 58 -22.11 12.96 2.97
C PRO A 58 -23.05 11.89 2.40
N ASP A 59 -24.36 12.07 2.64
CA ASP A 59 -25.38 11.28 1.96
C ASP A 59 -25.24 11.47 0.44
N LEU A 60 -25.27 10.35 -0.28
CA LEU A 60 -25.20 10.34 -1.74
C LEU A 60 -26.60 10.55 -2.30
N ASP A 61 -26.84 11.71 -2.91
CA ASP A 61 -28.01 11.93 -3.75
C ASP A 61 -27.62 11.71 -5.22
N TYR A 62 -28.29 10.77 -5.87
CA TYR A 62 -28.10 10.48 -7.28
C TYR A 62 -29.38 10.88 -8.04
N PRO A 63 -29.42 12.10 -8.59
CA PRO A 63 -30.65 12.72 -9.12
C PRO A 63 -31.22 12.07 -10.40
N PHE A 64 -30.60 11.00 -10.89
CA PHE A 64 -31.00 10.27 -12.11
C PHE A 64 -31.13 8.75 -11.87
N HIS A 65 -31.47 8.33 -10.65
CA HIS A 65 -31.65 6.91 -10.30
C HIS A 65 -33.11 6.47 -10.16
N ASP A 66 -34.04 7.22 -10.76
CA ASP A 66 -35.41 6.73 -11.01
C ASP A 66 -35.48 5.84 -12.27
#